data_AF-A0A0V8EBD1-F1
#
_entry.id   AF-A0A0V8EBD1-F1
#
_cell.length_a   1.000
_cell.length_b   1.000
_cell.length_c   1.000
_cell.angle_alpha   90.00
_cell.angle_beta   90.00
_cell.angle_gamma   90.00
#
_symmetry.space_group_name_H-M   'P 1'
#
loop_
_entity.id
_entity.type
_entity.pdbx_description
1 polymer ?
#
loop_
_entity_poly.entity_id
_entity_poly.type
_entity_poly.pdbx_seq_one_letter_code
_entity_poly.pdbx_strand_id
1 'polypeptide(L)'
;MTELEKQREAWERLENNLKKVLSIPWEEFDNIDSAKIPQKLDLVNVLHRDDFEWQYLPVKSTGDKKRVKRPSLHLNNGLDSVSIFYGGVNTKAEKNDEGETVEVATLKPEKEIPRYISAIMDYLFGTIAFQGENLYLVNNKKFELLSELKMSERYKLAKTGRFKVSEVMKTLKFIHSYLKLESVKAIKTAVIACNDFQIDLKNKEIRMDTPPIREETYFKVFEVDYNDCMELLPLVMAFYDETMDHKDSLHNATLQVIYTMLVACRLDTKRHFFVSKSFPRTGKSFRQDIISKLFESKSIELSNLIGGVSDIHWAGLDGGQMLVVPESGSLNGMDRILKILATNPTHKARPQGGNPIDINLSGVLSIDTNEKVCFSSQLESRAVNIAFHDRPKGENTKEREALFEPYWKDFTTSDPKSSNLIPTEAASVAFLIHSFLYWQSENFKINFRRVEMNNFRSTGDFGESQSYLLEHQRTTGLTYTLVNPELSEIMTLEFGRNKHARTESMSEIGRSYKPKKWRDSEGNFNVSKAWVIEDALKAQKAITAWIESLMGDDE
;
A
#
# COMPACT_ATOMS: atom_id res chain seq x y z
N MET A 1 -37.03 -19.85 -3.02
CA MET A 1 -36.80 -19.04 -4.23
C MET A 1 -35.99 -19.89 -5.20
N THR A 2 -36.52 -20.18 -6.37
CA THR A 2 -35.84 -20.97 -7.41
C THR A 2 -34.70 -20.15 -8.04
N GLU A 3 -33.76 -20.80 -8.72
CA GLU A 3 -32.67 -20.10 -9.41
C GLU A 3 -33.17 -19.15 -10.51
N LEU A 4 -34.26 -19.54 -11.18
CA LEU A 4 -34.96 -18.72 -12.17
C LEU A 4 -35.58 -17.45 -11.55
N GLU A 5 -36.15 -17.53 -10.36
CA GLU A 5 -36.68 -16.36 -9.65
C GLU A 5 -35.58 -15.35 -9.30
N LYS A 6 -34.43 -15.83 -8.79
CA LYS A 6 -33.27 -14.95 -8.50
C LYS A 6 -32.74 -14.28 -9.76
N GLN A 7 -32.62 -15.03 -10.86
CA GLN A 7 -32.18 -14.46 -12.14
C GLN A 7 -33.16 -13.42 -12.67
N ARG A 8 -34.47 -13.67 -12.52
CA ARG A 8 -35.52 -12.72 -12.92
C ARG A 8 -35.43 -11.41 -12.13
N GLU A 9 -35.27 -11.47 -10.81
CA GLU A 9 -35.07 -10.28 -9.98
C GLU A 9 -33.84 -9.47 -10.42
N ALA A 10 -32.74 -10.15 -10.78
CA ALA A 10 -31.54 -9.50 -11.27
C ALA A 10 -31.76 -8.77 -12.61
N TRP A 11 -32.52 -9.34 -13.55
CA TRP A 11 -32.87 -8.69 -14.81
C TRP A 11 -33.79 -7.49 -14.61
N GLU A 12 -34.84 -7.65 -13.80
CA GLU A 12 -35.79 -6.59 -13.49
C GLU A 12 -35.10 -5.41 -12.80
N ARG A 13 -34.17 -5.67 -11.87
CA ARG A 13 -33.32 -4.65 -11.25
C ARG A 13 -32.52 -3.87 -12.30
N LEU A 14 -31.83 -4.57 -13.20
CA LEU A 14 -31.00 -3.94 -14.22
C LEU A 14 -31.84 -3.13 -15.23
N GLU A 15 -32.96 -3.68 -15.70
CA GLU A 15 -33.88 -2.98 -16.60
C GLU A 15 -34.45 -1.71 -15.97
N ASN A 16 -34.83 -1.77 -14.69
CA ASN A 16 -35.33 -0.62 -13.97
C ASN A 16 -34.25 0.45 -13.77
N ASN A 17 -33.01 0.04 -13.47
CA ASN A 17 -31.88 0.96 -13.39
C ASN A 17 -31.58 1.60 -14.75
N LEU A 18 -31.60 0.83 -15.84
CA LEU A 18 -31.39 1.35 -17.20
C LEU A 18 -32.47 2.38 -17.58
N LYS A 19 -33.75 2.11 -17.31
CA LYS A 19 -34.85 3.07 -17.52
C LYS A 19 -34.62 4.37 -16.72
N LYS A 20 -34.23 4.25 -15.45
CA LYS A 20 -33.94 5.41 -14.59
C LYS A 20 -32.77 6.24 -15.15
N VAL A 21 -31.69 5.59 -15.61
CA VAL A 21 -30.55 6.30 -16.22
C VAL A 21 -30.93 7.03 -17.50
N LEU A 22 -31.78 6.44 -18.34
CA LEU A 22 -32.24 7.12 -19.55
C LEU A 22 -33.07 8.38 -19.24
N SER A 23 -33.69 8.45 -18.05
CA SER A 23 -34.52 9.59 -17.62
C SER A 23 -33.81 10.70 -16.83
N ILE A 24 -32.50 10.58 -16.57
CA ILE A 24 -31.76 11.66 -15.88
C ILE A 24 -31.56 12.88 -16.80
N PRO A 25 -31.39 14.10 -16.26
CA PRO A 25 -31.25 15.32 -17.06
C PRO A 25 -29.84 15.41 -17.68
N TRP A 26 -29.60 14.65 -18.76
CA TRP A 26 -28.30 14.58 -19.44
C TRP A 26 -27.80 15.93 -19.97
N GLU A 27 -28.68 16.89 -20.17
CA GLU A 27 -28.39 18.29 -20.51
C GLU A 27 -27.58 19.03 -19.43
N GLU A 28 -27.67 18.60 -18.17
CA GLU A 28 -26.91 19.17 -17.05
C GLU A 28 -25.49 18.60 -16.95
N PHE A 29 -25.19 17.52 -17.66
CA PHE A 29 -23.86 16.92 -17.67
C PHE A 29 -22.92 17.75 -18.53
N ASP A 30 -21.96 18.43 -17.90
CA ASP A 30 -20.95 19.28 -18.52
C ASP A 30 -19.91 18.48 -19.34
N ASN A 31 -20.36 17.93 -20.47
CA ASN A 31 -19.56 17.23 -21.46
C ASN A 31 -20.19 17.40 -22.85
N ILE A 32 -19.36 17.71 -23.85
CA ILE A 32 -19.76 17.98 -25.25
C ILE A 32 -20.54 16.81 -25.88
N ASP A 33 -20.37 15.58 -25.38
CA ASP A 33 -21.03 14.37 -25.89
C ASP A 33 -22.14 13.83 -24.96
N SER A 34 -22.60 14.59 -23.97
CA SER A 34 -23.64 14.19 -23.02
C SER A 34 -24.90 13.64 -23.70
N ALA A 35 -25.35 14.28 -24.78
CA ALA A 35 -26.52 13.87 -25.57
C ALA A 35 -26.37 12.51 -26.31
N LYS A 36 -25.13 12.03 -26.52
CA LYS A 36 -24.89 10.74 -27.20
C LYS A 36 -24.96 9.55 -26.24
N ILE A 37 -24.72 9.77 -24.96
CA ILE A 37 -24.73 8.70 -23.95
C ILE A 37 -26.12 8.04 -23.85
N PRO A 38 -27.23 8.78 -23.65
CA PRO A 38 -28.57 8.16 -23.59
C PRO A 38 -28.94 7.48 -24.91
N GLN A 39 -28.59 8.07 -26.06
CA GLN A 39 -28.84 7.44 -27.38
C GLN A 39 -28.13 6.08 -27.53
N LYS A 40 -26.94 5.93 -26.94
CA LYS A 40 -26.18 4.68 -26.96
C LYS A 40 -26.68 3.70 -25.91
N LEU A 41 -27.15 4.18 -24.76
CA LEU A 41 -27.79 3.33 -23.74
C LEU A 41 -29.14 2.77 -24.21
N ASP A 42 -29.88 3.48 -25.05
CA ASP A 42 -31.16 3.03 -25.60
C ASP A 42 -31.03 1.76 -26.48
N LEU A 43 -29.84 1.51 -27.02
CA LEU A 43 -29.52 0.29 -27.78
C LEU A 43 -29.22 -0.93 -26.89
N VAL A 44 -29.17 -0.75 -25.57
CA VAL A 44 -28.89 -1.81 -24.60
C VAL A 44 -30.17 -2.56 -24.27
N ASN A 45 -30.15 -3.87 -24.47
CA ASN A 45 -31.26 -4.75 -24.13
C ASN A 45 -30.79 -5.86 -23.18
N VAL A 46 -31.50 -6.03 -22.07
CA VAL A 46 -31.25 -7.10 -21.11
C VAL A 46 -31.81 -8.41 -21.67
N LEU A 47 -30.99 -9.45 -21.74
CA LEU A 47 -31.42 -10.77 -22.19
C LEU A 47 -31.99 -11.58 -21.03
N HIS A 48 -33.16 -12.16 -21.28
CA HIS A 48 -33.85 -13.05 -20.36
C HIS A 48 -33.44 -14.50 -20.66
N ARG A 49 -33.69 -15.41 -19.72
CA ARG A 49 -33.55 -16.85 -19.91
C ARG A 49 -34.90 -17.54 -19.71
N ASP A 50 -35.14 -18.59 -20.49
CA ASP A 50 -36.28 -19.48 -20.31
C ASP A 50 -35.93 -20.67 -19.41
N ASP A 51 -36.89 -21.59 -19.23
CA ASP A 51 -36.73 -22.80 -18.41
C ASP A 51 -35.62 -23.74 -18.92
N PHE A 52 -35.17 -23.56 -20.17
CA PHE A 52 -34.06 -24.31 -20.77
C PHE A 52 -32.73 -23.55 -20.70
N GLU A 53 -32.71 -22.41 -20.00
CA GLU A 53 -31.60 -21.45 -19.88
C GLU A 53 -31.22 -20.73 -21.18
N TRP A 54 -32.08 -20.77 -22.21
CA TRP A 54 -31.77 -20.14 -23.48
C TRP A 54 -31.98 -18.65 -23.39
N GLN A 55 -30.98 -17.89 -23.85
CA GLN A 55 -31.03 -16.44 -23.84
C GLN A 55 -31.96 -15.93 -24.95
N TYR A 56 -32.92 -15.09 -24.59
CA TYR A 56 -33.86 -14.48 -25.51
C TYR A 56 -34.10 -13.00 -25.19
N LEU A 57 -34.52 -12.25 -26.21
CA LEU A 57 -35.01 -10.89 -26.08
C LEU A 57 -36.54 -10.89 -26.22
N PRO A 58 -37.30 -10.43 -25.21
CA PRO A 58 -38.73 -10.17 -25.38
C PRO A 58 -38.95 -8.94 -26.25
N VAL A 59 -39.55 -9.13 -27.42
CA VAL A 59 -39.88 -8.05 -28.36
C VAL A 59 -41.24 -7.48 -27.98
N LYS A 60 -41.26 -6.28 -27.39
CA LYS A 60 -42.50 -5.65 -26.91
C LYS A 60 -43.52 -5.34 -28.01
N SER A 61 -43.07 -5.07 -29.25
CA SER A 61 -43.96 -4.70 -30.36
C SER A 61 -44.78 -5.87 -30.90
N THR A 62 -44.23 -7.09 -30.92
CA THR A 62 -44.91 -8.28 -31.46
C THR A 62 -45.28 -9.30 -30.37
N GLY A 63 -44.72 -9.18 -29.16
CA GLY A 63 -44.84 -10.18 -28.10
C GLY A 63 -43.89 -11.38 -28.28
N ASP A 64 -43.10 -11.40 -29.36
CA ASP A 64 -42.21 -12.52 -29.68
C ASP A 64 -41.02 -12.64 -28.71
N LYS A 65 -40.56 -13.86 -28.48
CA LYS A 65 -39.27 -14.15 -27.86
C LYS A 65 -38.23 -14.46 -28.95
N LYS A 66 -37.24 -13.59 -29.14
CA LYS A 66 -36.16 -13.81 -30.12
C LYS A 66 -34.92 -14.37 -29.44
N ARG A 67 -34.57 -15.61 -29.76
CA ARG A 67 -33.37 -16.26 -29.22
C ARG A 67 -32.11 -15.52 -29.68
N VAL A 68 -31.21 -15.23 -28.74
CA VAL A 68 -29.92 -14.61 -29.00
C VAL A 68 -28.81 -15.63 -28.74
N LYS A 69 -28.13 -16.06 -29.81
CA LYS A 69 -27.04 -17.06 -29.71
C LYS A 69 -25.73 -16.47 -29.19
N ARG A 70 -25.48 -15.18 -29.43
CA ARG A 70 -24.24 -14.49 -29.09
C ARG A 70 -24.56 -13.13 -28.46
N PRO A 71 -24.52 -13.02 -27.13
CA PRO A 71 -24.65 -11.74 -26.45
C PRO A 71 -23.52 -10.79 -26.82
N SER A 72 -23.80 -9.50 -26.69
CA SER A 72 -22.83 -8.44 -26.91
C SER A 72 -21.94 -8.20 -25.68
N LEU A 73 -22.46 -8.44 -24.48
CA LEU A 73 -21.75 -8.27 -23.21
C LEU A 73 -22.31 -9.24 -22.15
N HIS A 74 -21.45 -9.67 -21.23
CA HIS A 74 -21.83 -10.44 -20.05
C HIS A 74 -21.44 -9.65 -18.80
N LEU A 75 -22.39 -9.50 -17.88
CA LEU A 75 -22.23 -8.83 -16.59
C LEU A 75 -22.26 -9.86 -15.47
N ASN A 76 -21.41 -9.66 -14.46
CA ASN A 76 -21.33 -10.52 -13.29
C ASN A 76 -20.94 -9.68 -12.06
N ASN A 77 -21.82 -9.65 -11.06
CA ASN A 77 -21.65 -8.88 -9.83
C ASN A 77 -21.32 -9.75 -8.60
N GLY A 78 -20.98 -11.03 -8.81
CA GLY A 78 -20.64 -12.02 -7.79
C GLY A 78 -21.86 -12.78 -7.22
N LEU A 79 -23.05 -12.19 -7.30
CA LEU A 79 -24.31 -12.80 -6.88
C LEU A 79 -25.10 -13.34 -8.08
N ASP A 80 -25.16 -12.53 -9.13
CA ASP A 80 -25.99 -12.75 -10.31
C ASP A 80 -25.14 -12.60 -11.59
N SER A 81 -25.64 -13.19 -12.67
CA SER A 81 -25.06 -13.00 -14.02
C SER A 81 -26.15 -12.70 -15.04
N VAL A 82 -25.86 -11.73 -15.92
CA VAL A 82 -26.82 -11.24 -16.92
C VAL A 82 -26.12 -11.02 -18.25
N SER A 83 -26.81 -11.33 -19.34
CA SER A 83 -26.30 -11.12 -20.69
C SER A 83 -27.01 -9.93 -21.32
N ILE A 84 -26.29 -9.19 -22.14
CA ILE A 84 -26.78 -7.99 -22.82
C ILE A 84 -26.71 -8.19 -24.32
N PHE A 85 -27.73 -7.75 -25.02
CA PHE A 85 -27.73 -7.54 -26.46
C PHE A 85 -27.65 -6.04 -26.77
N TYR A 86 -26.70 -5.68 -27.63
CA TYR A 86 -26.48 -4.29 -28.06
C TYR A 86 -26.88 -4.15 -29.53
N GLY A 87 -28.00 -3.48 -29.78
CA GLY A 87 -28.58 -3.35 -31.10
C GLY A 87 -30.07 -3.02 -31.09
N GLY A 88 -30.64 -2.89 -32.28
CA GLY A 88 -32.06 -2.60 -32.47
C GLY A 88 -32.90 -3.83 -32.79
N VAL A 89 -34.22 -3.67 -32.68
CA VAL A 89 -35.20 -4.61 -33.22
C VAL A 89 -35.84 -3.97 -34.44
N ASN A 90 -35.77 -4.64 -35.58
CA ASN A 90 -36.45 -4.25 -36.82
C ASN A 90 -37.64 -5.16 -37.06
N THR A 91 -38.75 -4.64 -37.58
CA THR A 91 -39.84 -5.47 -38.10
C THR A 91 -39.66 -5.68 -39.61
N LYS A 92 -39.95 -6.89 -40.08
CA LYS A 92 -39.99 -7.23 -41.49
C LYS A 92 -41.27 -7.98 -41.78
N ALA A 93 -41.96 -7.59 -42.84
CA ALA A 93 -43.11 -8.34 -43.35
C ALA A 93 -42.64 -9.65 -43.98
N GLU A 94 -43.09 -10.78 -43.46
CA GLU A 94 -42.92 -12.12 -44.05
C GLU A 94 -44.29 -12.73 -44.35
N LYS A 95 -44.38 -13.55 -45.40
CA LYS A 95 -45.61 -14.29 -45.68
C LYS A 95 -45.60 -15.58 -44.86
N ASN A 96 -46.68 -15.85 -44.13
CA ASN A 96 -46.87 -17.14 -43.48
C ASN A 96 -47.20 -18.23 -44.53
N ASP A 97 -47.30 -19.49 -44.08
CA ASP A 97 -47.59 -20.65 -44.94
C ASP A 97 -48.97 -20.56 -45.63
N GLU A 98 -49.85 -19.67 -45.15
CA GLU A 98 -51.19 -19.39 -45.69
C GLU A 98 -51.20 -18.18 -46.64
N GLY A 99 -50.05 -17.54 -46.87
CA GLY A 99 -49.89 -16.40 -47.79
C GLY A 99 -50.23 -15.03 -47.20
N GLU A 100 -50.63 -14.97 -45.92
CA GLU A 100 -50.88 -13.73 -45.19
C GLU A 100 -49.56 -13.06 -44.78
N THR A 101 -49.55 -11.73 -44.78
CA THR A 101 -48.37 -10.95 -44.44
C THR A 101 -48.32 -10.74 -42.93
N VAL A 102 -47.36 -11.37 -42.27
CA VAL A 102 -47.14 -11.27 -40.82
C VAL A 102 -45.88 -10.43 -40.57
N GLU A 103 -45.96 -9.49 -39.63
CA GLU A 103 -44.78 -8.75 -39.19
C GLU A 103 -43.93 -9.63 -38.27
N VAL A 104 -42.71 -9.92 -38.70
CA VAL A 104 -41.73 -10.70 -37.94
C VAL A 104 -40.64 -9.77 -37.43
N ALA A 105 -40.41 -9.78 -36.12
CA ALA A 105 -39.30 -9.07 -35.52
C ALA A 105 -37.95 -9.74 -35.84
N THR A 106 -36.96 -8.95 -36.21
CA THR A 106 -35.58 -9.35 -36.50
C THR A 106 -34.61 -8.52 -35.68
N LEU A 107 -33.51 -9.15 -35.25
CA LEU A 107 -32.48 -8.49 -34.44
C LEU A 107 -31.44 -7.85 -35.35
N LYS A 108 -31.15 -6.57 -35.14
CA LYS A 108 -30.08 -5.83 -35.83
C LYS A 108 -28.97 -5.51 -34.84
N PRO A 109 -27.96 -6.40 -34.67
CA PRO A 109 -26.84 -6.14 -33.78
C PRO A 109 -26.00 -4.97 -34.29
N GLU A 110 -25.53 -4.15 -33.36
CA GLU A 110 -24.50 -3.15 -33.66
C GLU A 110 -23.11 -3.79 -33.70
N LYS A 111 -22.20 -3.18 -34.48
CA LYS A 111 -20.86 -3.78 -34.70
C LYS A 111 -19.99 -3.84 -33.45
N GLU A 112 -20.03 -2.79 -32.62
CA GLU A 112 -19.21 -2.72 -31.40
C GLU A 112 -19.95 -1.94 -30.31
N ILE A 113 -19.95 -2.47 -29.09
CA ILE A 113 -20.43 -1.76 -27.91
C ILE A 113 -19.39 -0.71 -27.49
N PRO A 114 -19.76 0.57 -27.34
CA PRO A 114 -18.81 1.57 -26.87
C PRO A 114 -18.28 1.20 -25.47
N ARG A 115 -16.96 1.29 -25.27
CA ARG A 115 -16.30 0.82 -24.04
C ARG A 115 -16.82 1.47 -22.76
N TYR A 116 -17.20 2.75 -22.82
CA TYR A 116 -17.77 3.46 -21.67
C TYR A 116 -19.18 2.94 -21.29
N ILE A 117 -19.93 2.37 -22.23
CA ILE A 117 -21.23 1.72 -21.95
C ILE A 117 -21.01 0.50 -21.06
N SER A 118 -19.94 -0.26 -21.27
CA SER A 118 -19.62 -1.41 -20.41
C SER A 118 -19.40 -0.99 -18.95
N ALA A 119 -18.74 0.14 -18.71
CA ALA A 119 -18.55 0.69 -17.36
C ALA A 119 -19.87 1.16 -16.73
N ILE A 120 -20.73 1.83 -17.50
CA ILE A 120 -22.07 2.23 -17.03
C ILE A 120 -22.89 0.99 -16.68
N MET A 121 -22.89 -0.03 -17.53
CA MET A 121 -23.63 -1.27 -17.29
C MET A 121 -23.14 -2.03 -16.06
N ASP A 122 -21.82 -2.10 -15.85
CA ASP A 122 -21.25 -2.66 -14.63
C ASP A 122 -21.72 -1.90 -13.37
N TYR A 123 -21.86 -0.58 -13.45
CA TYR A 123 -22.37 0.22 -12.33
C TYR A 123 -23.87 -0.01 -12.10
N LEU A 124 -24.69 -0.04 -13.16
CA LEU A 124 -26.13 -0.27 -13.04
C LEU A 124 -26.49 -1.68 -12.57
N PHE A 125 -25.64 -2.65 -12.87
CA PHE A 125 -25.79 -4.03 -12.42
C PHE A 125 -25.26 -4.26 -11.00
N GLY A 126 -24.39 -3.37 -10.51
CA GLY A 126 -23.72 -3.49 -9.22
C GLY A 126 -22.43 -4.31 -9.26
N THR A 127 -21.86 -4.58 -10.44
CA THR A 127 -20.49 -5.12 -10.55
C THR A 127 -19.48 -4.17 -9.93
N ILE A 128 -19.68 -2.87 -10.16
CA ILE A 128 -18.92 -1.78 -9.54
C ILE A 128 -19.87 -0.90 -8.72
N ALA A 129 -19.40 -0.38 -7.60
CA ALA A 129 -20.22 0.43 -6.69
C ALA A 129 -19.40 1.56 -6.06
N PHE A 130 -20.07 2.68 -5.78
CA PHE A 130 -19.48 3.78 -5.03
C PHE A 130 -19.62 3.56 -3.53
N GLN A 131 -18.60 3.94 -2.78
CA GLN A 131 -18.67 4.10 -1.33
C GLN A 131 -17.91 5.37 -0.94
N GLY A 132 -18.67 6.40 -0.54
CA GLY A 132 -18.18 7.77 -0.53
C GLY A 132 -17.76 8.20 -1.94
N GLU A 133 -16.58 8.81 -2.06
CA GLU A 133 -16.03 9.30 -3.34
C GLU A 133 -15.31 8.23 -4.17
N ASN A 134 -15.15 7.01 -3.63
CA ASN A 134 -14.35 5.96 -4.24
C ASN A 134 -15.24 4.96 -4.98
N LEU A 135 -14.74 4.46 -6.11
CA LEU A 135 -15.38 3.44 -6.91
C LEU A 135 -14.66 2.10 -6.71
N TYR A 136 -15.42 1.04 -6.48
CA TYR A 136 -14.90 -0.30 -6.20
C TYR A 136 -15.47 -1.32 -7.16
N LEU A 137 -14.65 -2.29 -7.57
CA LEU A 137 -15.10 -3.54 -8.15
C LEU A 137 -15.45 -4.50 -7.00
N VAL A 138 -16.70 -4.98 -6.97
CA VAL A 138 -17.25 -5.70 -5.80
C VAL A 138 -17.69 -7.14 -6.11
N ASN A 139 -17.43 -7.61 -7.33
CA ASN A 139 -17.93 -8.90 -7.82
C ASN A 139 -17.22 -10.14 -7.24
N ASN A 140 -16.17 -9.95 -6.44
CA ASN A 140 -15.40 -11.02 -5.80
C ASN A 140 -15.51 -10.97 -4.27
N LYS A 141 -14.91 -11.94 -3.57
CA LYS A 141 -14.79 -11.91 -2.10
C LYS A 141 -13.92 -10.74 -1.61
N LYS A 142 -12.89 -10.36 -2.37
CA LYS A 142 -12.08 -9.16 -2.13
C LYS A 142 -12.49 -8.05 -3.11
N PHE A 143 -12.73 -6.85 -2.61
CA PHE A 143 -13.00 -5.71 -3.49
C PHE A 143 -11.70 -5.10 -4.02
N GLU A 144 -11.80 -4.38 -5.13
CA GLU A 144 -10.69 -3.64 -5.71
C GLU A 144 -11.06 -2.17 -5.91
N LEU A 145 -10.25 -1.25 -5.38
CA LEU A 145 -10.40 0.17 -5.66
C LEU A 145 -10.06 0.44 -7.13
N LEU A 146 -10.99 1.03 -7.87
CA LEU A 146 -10.84 1.38 -9.28
C LEU A 146 -10.27 2.80 -9.42
N SER A 147 -8.95 2.91 -9.49
CA SER A 147 -8.25 4.14 -9.89
C SER A 147 -8.50 4.46 -11.37
N GLU A 148 -8.11 5.66 -11.83
CA GLU A 148 -8.16 5.97 -13.26
C GLU A 148 -7.33 4.97 -14.09
N LEU A 149 -6.16 4.54 -13.58
CA LEU A 149 -5.35 3.54 -14.26
C LEU A 149 -6.10 2.21 -14.40
N LYS A 150 -6.66 1.68 -13.30
CA LYS A 150 -7.41 0.41 -13.29
C LYS A 150 -8.67 0.48 -14.14
N MET A 151 -9.36 1.62 -14.17
CA MET A 151 -10.49 1.87 -15.07
C MET A 151 -10.07 1.85 -16.54
N SER A 152 -8.91 2.46 -16.86
CA SER A 152 -8.34 2.44 -18.21
C SER A 152 -8.05 1.02 -18.69
N GLU A 153 -7.42 0.22 -17.83
CA GLU A 153 -7.04 -1.16 -18.13
C GLU A 153 -8.25 -2.07 -18.29
N ARG A 154 -9.17 -2.04 -17.31
CA ARG A 154 -10.36 -2.89 -17.27
C ARG A 154 -11.25 -2.70 -18.50
N TYR A 155 -11.58 -1.45 -18.82
CA TYR A 155 -12.49 -1.14 -19.93
C TYR A 155 -11.76 -0.81 -21.23
N LYS A 156 -10.43 -0.92 -21.26
CA LYS A 156 -9.56 -0.57 -22.40
C LYS A 156 -9.88 0.83 -22.93
N LEU A 157 -10.11 1.82 -22.06
CA LEU A 157 -10.57 3.15 -22.50
C LEU A 157 -9.51 3.83 -23.39
N ALA A 158 -9.97 4.54 -24.42
CA ALA A 158 -9.08 5.13 -25.42
C ALA A 158 -8.17 6.21 -24.80
N LYS A 159 -6.90 6.20 -25.22
CA LYS A 159 -5.88 7.19 -24.80
C LYS A 159 -6.18 8.58 -25.37
N THR A 160 -6.77 8.65 -26.54
CA THR A 160 -7.17 9.87 -27.24
C THR A 160 -8.62 9.73 -27.73
N GLY A 161 -9.37 10.83 -27.80
CA GLY A 161 -10.77 10.84 -28.22
C GLY A 161 -11.74 11.36 -27.16
N ARG A 162 -13.03 11.18 -27.42
CA ARG A 162 -14.17 11.84 -26.76
C ARG A 162 -14.54 11.29 -25.37
N PHE A 163 -14.16 10.05 -25.04
CA PHE A 163 -14.45 9.41 -23.75
C PHE A 163 -13.18 8.87 -23.11
N LYS A 164 -12.39 9.78 -22.53
CA LYS A 164 -11.22 9.44 -21.71
C LYS A 164 -11.68 8.89 -20.35
N VAL A 165 -10.77 8.26 -19.62
CA VAL A 165 -11.04 7.70 -18.28
C VAL A 165 -11.67 8.72 -17.34
N SER A 166 -11.11 9.93 -17.26
CA SER A 166 -11.63 11.03 -16.43
C SER A 166 -13.08 11.36 -16.77
N GLU A 167 -13.46 11.33 -18.05
CA GLU A 167 -14.82 11.60 -18.51
C GLU A 167 -15.77 10.44 -18.17
N VAL A 168 -15.31 9.20 -18.26
CA VAL A 168 -16.09 8.04 -17.80
C VAL A 168 -16.31 8.10 -16.29
N MET A 169 -15.29 8.46 -15.51
CA MET A 169 -15.43 8.64 -14.05
C MET A 169 -16.43 9.75 -13.71
N LYS A 170 -16.36 10.91 -14.38
CA LYS A 170 -17.36 11.99 -14.24
C LYS A 170 -18.76 11.51 -14.60
N THR A 171 -18.90 10.74 -15.68
CA THR A 171 -20.18 10.17 -16.12
C THR A 171 -20.76 9.26 -15.03
N LEU A 172 -19.96 8.35 -14.48
CA LEU A 172 -20.40 7.46 -13.41
C LEU A 172 -20.80 8.23 -12.14
N LYS A 173 -20.03 9.27 -11.76
CA LYS A 173 -20.38 10.14 -10.62
C LYS A 173 -21.70 10.89 -10.86
N PHE A 174 -21.91 11.40 -12.07
CA PHE A 174 -23.17 12.04 -12.47
C PHE A 174 -24.35 11.07 -12.38
N ILE A 175 -24.22 9.86 -12.92
CA ILE A 175 -25.28 8.85 -12.78
C ILE A 175 -25.50 8.52 -11.28
N HIS A 176 -24.42 8.41 -10.49
CA HIS A 176 -24.51 8.11 -9.07
C HIS A 176 -25.21 9.21 -8.25
N SER A 177 -25.02 10.49 -8.57
CA SER A 177 -25.69 11.58 -7.86
C SER A 177 -27.22 11.54 -8.01
N TYR A 178 -27.71 11.02 -9.14
CA TYR A 178 -29.14 10.86 -9.42
C TYR A 178 -29.71 9.53 -8.92
N LEU A 179 -29.05 8.40 -9.20
CA LEU A 179 -29.60 7.07 -8.90
C LEU A 179 -29.27 6.58 -7.50
N LYS A 180 -28.13 6.99 -6.92
CA LYS A 180 -27.63 6.57 -5.61
C LYS A 180 -27.73 5.06 -5.38
N LEU A 181 -27.32 4.27 -6.38
CA LEU A 181 -27.41 2.82 -6.31
C LEU A 181 -26.54 2.31 -5.15
N GLU A 182 -27.15 1.50 -4.29
CA GLU A 182 -26.44 0.78 -3.25
C GLU A 182 -25.66 -0.39 -3.85
N SER A 183 -24.54 -0.73 -3.21
CA SER A 183 -23.76 -1.89 -3.60
C SER A 183 -24.57 -3.17 -3.38
N VAL A 184 -24.59 -4.07 -4.37
CA VAL A 184 -25.25 -5.38 -4.27
C VAL A 184 -24.59 -6.29 -3.25
N LYS A 185 -23.31 -6.05 -2.95
CA LYS A 185 -22.57 -6.70 -1.87
C LYS A 185 -22.14 -5.68 -0.84
N ALA A 186 -22.26 -5.98 0.44
CA ALA A 186 -21.80 -5.09 1.50
C ALA A 186 -20.27 -4.97 1.47
N ILE A 187 -19.76 -3.75 1.29
CA ILE A 187 -18.33 -3.47 1.18
C ILE A 187 -17.74 -3.25 2.58
N LYS A 188 -16.96 -4.22 3.05
CA LYS A 188 -16.29 -4.21 4.36
C LYS A 188 -14.87 -3.66 4.23
N THR A 189 -14.74 -2.34 4.17
CA THR A 189 -13.47 -1.65 3.86
C THR A 189 -12.34 -1.81 4.87
N ALA A 190 -12.64 -2.32 6.07
CA ALA A 190 -11.70 -2.49 7.16
C ALA A 190 -11.72 -3.89 7.77
N VAL A 191 -12.28 -4.87 7.05
CA VAL A 191 -12.34 -6.26 7.50
C VAL A 191 -11.44 -7.12 6.62
N ILE A 192 -10.60 -7.89 7.28
CA ILE A 192 -9.77 -8.93 6.68
C ILE A 192 -10.46 -10.25 7.00
N ALA A 193 -10.86 -10.98 5.97
CA ALA A 193 -11.55 -12.26 6.14
C ALA A 193 -10.58 -13.41 5.88
N CYS A 194 -10.59 -14.39 6.77
CA CYS A 194 -9.89 -15.66 6.64
C CYS A 194 -10.91 -16.79 6.53
N ASN A 195 -10.51 -18.05 6.54
CA ASN A 195 -11.44 -19.18 6.31
C ASN A 195 -12.49 -19.29 7.41
N ASP A 196 -12.08 -19.17 8.67
CA ASP A 196 -12.91 -19.39 9.85
C ASP A 196 -12.94 -18.17 10.81
N PHE A 197 -12.24 -17.09 10.50
CA PHE A 197 -12.22 -15.88 11.34
C PHE A 197 -12.10 -14.58 10.52
N GLN A 198 -12.42 -13.45 11.16
CA GLN A 198 -12.25 -12.13 10.58
C GLN A 198 -11.53 -11.18 11.55
N ILE A 199 -10.69 -10.31 11.04
CA ILE A 199 -10.10 -9.19 11.79
C ILE A 199 -10.83 -7.92 11.38
N ASP A 200 -11.62 -7.35 12.29
CA ASP A 200 -12.32 -6.08 12.09
C ASP A 200 -11.52 -4.94 12.72
N LEU A 201 -10.78 -4.21 11.88
CA LEU A 201 -9.91 -3.13 12.32
C LEU A 201 -10.68 -1.89 12.77
N LYS A 202 -11.91 -1.70 12.27
CA LYS A 202 -12.75 -0.56 12.62
C LYS A 202 -13.35 -0.74 14.00
N ASN A 203 -13.86 -1.94 14.28
CA ASN A 203 -14.43 -2.30 15.58
C ASN A 203 -13.38 -2.82 16.57
N LYS A 204 -12.13 -2.99 16.11
CA LYS A 204 -10.98 -3.38 16.93
C LYS A 204 -11.17 -4.74 17.61
N GLU A 205 -11.60 -5.72 16.82
CA GLU A 205 -11.83 -7.08 17.31
C GLU A 205 -11.43 -8.16 16.30
N ILE A 206 -11.14 -9.36 16.80
CA ILE A 206 -11.00 -10.59 16.02
C ILE A 206 -12.27 -11.41 16.27
N ARG A 207 -13.02 -11.71 15.20
CA ARG A 207 -14.25 -12.50 15.25
C ARG A 207 -13.96 -13.93 14.82
N MET A 208 -14.16 -14.86 15.75
CA MET A 208 -14.01 -16.30 15.54
C MET A 208 -15.24 -16.90 14.86
N ASP A 209 -15.09 -18.09 14.28
CA ASP A 209 -16.16 -18.85 13.62
C ASP A 209 -16.97 -18.05 12.59
N THR A 210 -16.30 -17.12 11.91
CA THR A 210 -16.90 -16.14 11.00
C THR A 210 -16.30 -16.26 9.60
N PRO A 211 -16.74 -17.22 8.77
CA PRO A 211 -16.25 -17.36 7.40
C PRO A 211 -16.69 -16.19 6.49
N PRO A 212 -16.04 -15.98 5.33
CA PRO A 212 -16.46 -14.97 4.36
C PRO A 212 -17.76 -15.41 3.68
N ILE A 213 -18.78 -14.53 3.67
CA ILE A 213 -20.08 -14.83 3.04
C ILE A 213 -20.23 -14.19 1.66
N ARG A 214 -21.17 -14.71 0.86
CA ARG A 214 -21.30 -14.35 -0.56
C ARG A 214 -21.76 -12.92 -0.78
N GLU A 215 -22.63 -12.43 0.10
CA GLU A 215 -23.25 -11.11 0.10
C GLU A 215 -22.30 -9.99 0.54
N GLU A 216 -21.08 -10.34 0.95
CA GLU A 216 -20.07 -9.40 1.44
C GLU A 216 -18.81 -9.43 0.58
N THR A 217 -18.12 -8.29 0.53
CA THR A 217 -16.79 -8.17 -0.07
C THR A 217 -15.87 -7.46 0.90
N TYR A 218 -14.67 -7.99 1.06
CA TYR A 218 -13.74 -7.66 2.14
C TYR A 218 -12.52 -6.91 1.61
N PHE A 219 -11.84 -6.19 2.50
CA PHE A 219 -10.62 -5.48 2.15
C PHE A 219 -9.50 -6.45 1.73
N LYS A 220 -9.37 -7.54 2.47
CA LYS A 220 -8.48 -8.66 2.16
C LYS A 220 -9.16 -9.98 2.48
N VAL A 221 -8.74 -10.99 1.74
CA VAL A 221 -9.15 -12.38 1.94
C VAL A 221 -7.88 -13.23 1.90
N PHE A 222 -7.67 -14.04 2.93
CA PHE A 222 -6.58 -15.02 3.02
C PHE A 222 -7.17 -16.41 3.23
N GLU A 223 -6.58 -17.43 2.62
CA GLU A 223 -7.09 -18.81 2.71
C GLU A 223 -6.38 -19.55 3.85
N VAL A 224 -6.56 -19.04 5.08
CA VAL A 224 -5.89 -19.55 6.29
C VAL A 224 -6.90 -19.72 7.43
N ASP A 225 -6.66 -20.71 8.28
CA ASP A 225 -7.44 -20.94 9.49
C ASP A 225 -6.80 -20.22 10.68
N TYR A 226 -7.59 -19.90 11.70
CA TYR A 226 -7.08 -19.20 12.88
C TYR A 226 -6.03 -20.01 13.63
N ASN A 227 -6.25 -21.32 13.78
CA ASN A 227 -5.34 -22.19 14.52
C ASN A 227 -3.95 -22.26 13.86
N ASP A 228 -3.87 -22.35 12.54
CA ASP A 228 -2.61 -22.33 11.81
C ASP A 228 -1.79 -21.06 12.10
N CYS A 229 -2.47 -19.92 12.17
CA CYS A 229 -1.82 -18.65 12.50
C CYS A 229 -1.35 -18.60 13.97
N MET A 230 -2.15 -19.15 14.89
CA MET A 230 -1.84 -19.17 16.31
C MET A 230 -0.70 -20.13 16.67
N GLU A 231 -0.57 -21.25 15.96
CA GLU A 231 0.57 -22.17 16.10
C GLU A 231 1.90 -21.49 15.73
N LEU A 232 1.89 -20.57 14.77
CA LEU A 232 3.08 -19.80 14.38
C LEU A 232 3.40 -18.63 15.34
N LEU A 233 2.46 -18.21 16.18
CA LEU A 233 2.59 -17.01 17.01
C LEU A 233 3.82 -17.04 17.96
N PRO A 234 4.13 -18.16 18.65
CA PRO A 234 5.35 -18.26 19.46
C PRO A 234 6.62 -18.07 18.64
N LEU A 235 6.64 -18.60 17.41
CA LEU A 235 7.78 -18.48 16.51
C LEU A 235 7.95 -17.04 16.00
N VAL A 236 6.85 -16.32 15.75
CA VAL A 236 6.87 -14.88 15.42
C VAL A 236 7.49 -14.07 16.56
N MET A 237 7.10 -14.36 17.80
CA MET A 237 7.66 -13.70 18.99
C MET A 237 9.15 -13.98 19.13
N ALA A 238 9.56 -15.24 19.02
CA ALA A 238 10.97 -15.63 19.07
C ALA A 238 11.80 -14.97 17.97
N PHE A 239 11.27 -14.89 16.74
CA PHE A 239 11.93 -14.19 15.64
C PHE A 239 12.14 -12.70 15.95
N TYR A 240 11.13 -12.04 16.51
CA TYR A 240 11.22 -10.64 16.89
C TYR A 240 12.24 -10.41 18.01
N ASP A 241 12.25 -11.26 19.04
CA ASP A 241 13.21 -11.18 20.14
C ASP A 241 14.65 -11.43 19.66
N GLU A 242 14.85 -12.36 18.71
CA GLU A 242 16.15 -12.67 18.13
C GLU A 242 16.70 -11.54 17.23
N THR A 243 15.81 -10.82 16.53
CA THR A 243 16.22 -9.90 15.47
C THR A 243 16.25 -8.43 15.86
N MET A 244 15.59 -8.00 16.93
CA MET A 244 15.42 -6.59 17.28
C MET A 244 16.44 -6.08 18.29
N ASP A 245 17.16 -5.00 17.98
CA ASP A 245 18.31 -4.53 18.78
C ASP A 245 17.97 -4.16 20.23
N HIS A 246 16.73 -3.70 20.45
CA HIS A 246 16.24 -3.33 21.77
C HIS A 246 14.71 -3.23 21.79
N LYS A 247 14.15 -3.12 23.00
CA LYS A 247 12.70 -3.09 23.26
C LYS A 247 11.93 -2.01 22.47
N ASP A 248 12.53 -0.85 22.25
CA ASP A 248 11.88 0.22 21.48
C ASP A 248 11.86 -0.07 19.97
N SER A 249 12.88 -0.77 19.43
CA SER A 249 12.87 -1.27 18.05
C SER A 249 11.85 -2.37 17.88
N LEU A 250 11.77 -3.30 18.84
CA LEU A 250 10.72 -4.31 18.91
C LEU A 250 9.32 -3.68 18.92
N HIS A 251 9.08 -2.71 19.80
CA HIS A 251 7.82 -1.97 19.86
C HIS A 251 7.45 -1.34 18.51
N ASN A 252 8.39 -0.64 17.87
CA ASN A 252 8.16 0.00 16.57
C ASN A 252 7.90 -1.04 15.46
N ALA A 253 8.67 -2.13 15.44
CA ALA A 253 8.55 -3.19 14.43
C ALA A 253 7.23 -3.95 14.58
N THR A 254 6.80 -4.24 15.80
CA THR A 254 5.51 -4.88 16.05
C THR A 254 4.35 -3.97 15.65
N LEU A 255 4.40 -2.66 15.95
CA LEU A 255 3.33 -1.72 15.56
C LEU A 255 3.31 -1.36 14.07
N GLN A 256 4.42 -1.54 13.34
CA GLN A 256 4.49 -1.22 11.91
C GLN A 256 3.39 -1.92 11.11
N VAL A 257 3.17 -3.22 11.36
CA VAL A 257 2.26 -4.05 10.55
C VAL A 257 0.82 -3.55 10.65
N ILE A 258 0.30 -3.39 11.87
CA ILE A 258 -1.04 -2.87 12.10
C ILE A 258 -1.19 -1.42 11.64
N TYR A 259 -0.18 -0.56 11.82
CA TYR A 259 -0.20 0.81 11.32
C TYR A 259 -0.35 0.85 9.80
N THR A 260 0.46 0.07 9.07
CA THR A 260 0.37 -0.03 7.61
C THR A 260 -1.00 -0.54 7.18
N MET A 261 -1.57 -1.51 7.90
CA MET A 261 -2.91 -2.03 7.61
C MET A 261 -4.01 -0.99 7.85
N LEU A 262 -3.93 -0.21 8.93
CA LEU A 262 -4.87 0.87 9.24
C LEU A 262 -4.82 1.99 8.19
N VAL A 263 -3.62 2.37 7.73
CA VAL A 263 -3.46 3.32 6.63
C VAL A 263 -4.04 2.76 5.34
N ALA A 264 -3.77 1.50 5.00
CA ALA A 264 -4.29 0.87 3.79
C ALA A 264 -5.83 0.77 3.78
N CYS A 265 -6.45 0.58 4.95
CA CYS A 265 -7.91 0.61 5.14
C CYS A 265 -8.49 2.03 5.26
N ARG A 266 -7.65 3.08 5.22
CA ARG A 266 -8.02 4.49 5.46
C ARG A 266 -8.64 4.75 6.83
N LEU A 267 -8.31 3.92 7.82
CA LEU A 267 -8.64 4.15 9.23
C LEU A 267 -7.59 5.01 9.94
N ASP A 268 -6.41 5.13 9.36
CA ASP A 268 -5.39 6.09 9.75
C ASP A 268 -4.81 6.78 8.49
N THR A 269 -4.01 7.81 8.74
CA THR A 269 -3.34 8.64 7.74
C THR A 269 -1.86 8.30 7.69
N LYS A 270 -1.30 8.39 6.48
CA LYS A 270 0.13 8.25 6.19
C LYS A 270 0.92 9.43 6.78
N ARG A 271 1.31 9.30 8.05
CA ARG A 271 2.11 10.27 8.82
C ARG A 271 3.54 9.80 9.01
N HIS A 272 3.73 8.49 9.08
CA HIS A 272 5.00 7.85 9.37
C HIS A 272 5.48 7.02 8.20
N PHE A 273 6.81 6.93 8.07
CA PHE A 273 7.49 5.95 7.23
C PHE A 273 8.52 5.22 8.07
N PHE A 274 8.85 4.00 7.66
CA PHE A 274 9.69 3.11 8.45
C PHE A 274 11.06 2.97 7.83
N VAL A 275 12.07 2.94 8.67
CA VAL A 275 13.45 2.68 8.27
C VAL A 275 13.95 1.53 9.11
N SER A 276 14.26 0.43 8.45
CA SER A 276 14.86 -0.75 9.03
C SER A 276 16.34 -0.75 8.71
N LYS A 277 17.17 -0.80 9.75
CA LYS A 277 18.63 -0.75 9.60
C LYS A 277 19.35 -1.80 10.43
N SER A 278 20.38 -2.37 9.83
CA SER A 278 21.41 -3.23 10.42
C SER A 278 22.47 -3.54 9.39
N PHE A 279 23.54 -4.23 9.81
CA PHE A 279 24.42 -4.93 8.89
C PHE A 279 23.70 -6.05 8.12
N PRO A 280 24.31 -6.59 7.04
CA PRO A 280 23.73 -7.69 6.29
C PRO A 280 23.44 -8.94 7.14
N ARG A 281 22.44 -9.73 6.71
CA ARG A 281 22.10 -11.07 7.25
C ARG A 281 21.54 -11.10 8.69
N THR A 282 20.71 -10.13 9.01
CA THR A 282 20.08 -9.96 10.33
C THR A 282 18.60 -10.35 10.36
N GLY A 283 18.06 -10.90 9.27
CA GLY A 283 16.63 -11.24 9.14
C GLY A 283 15.75 -10.06 8.70
N LYS A 284 16.34 -8.89 8.45
CA LYS A 284 15.63 -7.66 8.06
C LYS A 284 14.82 -7.78 6.77
N SER A 285 15.47 -8.18 5.67
CA SER A 285 14.79 -8.34 4.38
C SER A 285 13.77 -9.50 4.44
N PHE A 286 14.10 -10.56 5.19
CA PHE A 286 13.19 -11.67 5.42
C PHE A 286 11.89 -11.25 6.13
N ARG A 287 11.99 -10.45 7.20
CA ARG A 287 10.81 -9.84 7.84
C ARG A 287 10.02 -8.98 6.85
N GLN A 288 10.72 -8.14 6.09
CA GLN A 288 10.10 -7.23 5.12
C GLN A 288 9.33 -8.00 4.04
N ASP A 289 9.84 -9.14 3.58
CA ASP A 289 9.15 -10.02 2.65
C ASP A 289 7.88 -10.61 3.25
N ILE A 290 7.94 -11.15 4.48
CA ILE A 290 6.78 -11.71 5.20
C ILE A 290 5.66 -10.69 5.35
N ILE A 291 5.99 -9.47 5.81
CA ILE A 291 4.97 -8.44 6.01
C ILE A 291 4.46 -7.88 4.68
N SER A 292 5.31 -7.78 3.64
CA SER A 292 4.92 -7.24 2.33
C SER A 292 3.85 -8.09 1.65
N LYS A 293 3.83 -9.41 1.91
CA LYS A 293 2.84 -10.37 1.42
C LYS A 293 1.42 -10.08 1.92
N LEU A 294 1.28 -9.39 3.06
CA LEU A 294 -0.02 -8.88 3.52
C LEU A 294 -0.59 -7.81 2.61
N PHE A 295 0.22 -7.10 1.83
CA PHE A 295 -0.13 -5.86 1.15
C PHE A 295 -0.02 -5.96 -0.37
N GLU A 296 -0.72 -5.08 -1.09
CA GLU A 296 -0.37 -4.79 -2.49
C GLU A 296 0.92 -3.96 -2.51
N SER A 297 2.05 -4.64 -2.37
CA SER A 297 3.37 -4.03 -2.21
C SER A 297 3.98 -3.60 -3.54
N LYS A 298 4.67 -2.46 -3.55
CA LYS A 298 5.41 -1.94 -4.71
C LYS A 298 6.87 -1.78 -4.32
N SER A 299 7.76 -2.55 -4.95
CA SER A 299 9.21 -2.36 -4.80
C SER A 299 9.67 -1.14 -5.58
N ILE A 300 10.54 -0.34 -4.98
CA ILE A 300 10.99 0.96 -5.49
C ILE A 300 12.51 0.99 -5.55
N GLU A 301 13.03 1.15 -6.75
CA GLU A 301 14.40 1.59 -6.96
C GLU A 301 14.40 3.12 -7.06
N LEU A 302 14.95 3.81 -6.04
CA LEU A 302 14.84 5.28 -5.92
C LEU A 302 15.47 6.04 -7.10
N SER A 303 16.53 5.51 -7.70
CA SER A 303 17.21 6.05 -8.89
C SER A 303 16.26 6.19 -10.08
N ASN A 304 15.35 5.23 -10.27
CA ASN A 304 14.41 5.21 -11.38
C ASN A 304 13.30 6.27 -11.26
N LEU A 305 13.14 6.87 -10.10
CA LEU A 305 12.20 7.98 -9.87
C LEU A 305 12.79 9.35 -10.27
N ILE A 306 14.02 9.36 -10.81
CA ILE A 306 14.72 10.54 -11.33
C ILE A 306 14.95 10.38 -12.83
N GLY A 307 14.87 11.48 -13.58
CA GLY A 307 15.25 11.52 -14.98
C GLY A 307 14.12 11.20 -15.96
N GLY A 308 14.48 10.95 -17.22
CA GLY A 308 13.55 10.97 -18.36
C GLY A 308 12.47 9.88 -18.39
N VAL A 309 12.66 8.78 -17.67
CA VAL A 309 11.70 7.66 -17.58
C VAL A 309 10.93 7.63 -16.25
N SER A 310 11.19 8.58 -15.36
CA SER A 310 10.63 8.60 -14.00
C SER A 310 9.11 8.56 -13.94
N ASP A 311 8.42 9.25 -14.86
CA ASP A 311 6.96 9.27 -14.93
C ASP A 311 6.33 7.87 -15.01
N ILE A 312 6.99 6.92 -15.70
CA ILE A 312 6.51 5.55 -15.85
C ILE A 312 6.68 4.79 -14.53
N HIS A 313 7.83 4.97 -13.86
CA HIS A 313 8.10 4.35 -12.58
C HIS A 313 7.19 4.90 -11.48
N TRP A 314 6.94 6.21 -11.48
CA TRP A 314 5.91 6.81 -10.63
C TRP A 314 4.55 6.18 -10.90
N ALA A 315 4.14 6.06 -12.16
CA ALA A 315 2.85 5.46 -12.50
C ALA A 315 2.70 4.01 -12.00
N GLY A 316 3.78 3.24 -11.96
CA GLY A 316 3.81 1.86 -11.45
C GLY A 316 3.50 1.74 -9.94
N LEU A 317 3.57 2.84 -9.19
CA LEU A 317 3.27 2.89 -7.76
C LEU A 317 1.77 2.99 -7.45
N ASP A 318 0.92 3.20 -8.47
CA ASP A 318 -0.52 3.37 -8.28
C ASP A 318 -1.14 2.22 -7.47
N GLY A 319 -1.90 2.60 -6.44
CA GLY A 319 -2.63 1.66 -5.58
C GLY A 319 -1.76 0.85 -4.62
N GLY A 320 -0.45 1.10 -4.57
CA GLY A 320 0.45 0.44 -3.61
C GLY A 320 0.02 0.72 -2.17
N GLN A 321 -0.18 -0.34 -1.38
CA GLN A 321 -0.53 -0.26 0.04
C GLN A 321 0.72 -0.17 0.92
N MET A 322 1.80 -0.79 0.47
CA MET A 322 3.14 -0.69 1.05
C MET A 322 4.14 -0.38 -0.05
N LEU A 323 4.96 0.63 0.17
CA LEU A 323 6.01 1.06 -0.74
C LEU A 323 7.34 0.61 -0.14
N VAL A 324 8.03 -0.32 -0.79
CA VAL A 324 9.22 -0.97 -0.26
C VAL A 324 10.43 -0.48 -1.03
N VAL A 325 11.41 0.08 -0.33
CA VAL A 325 12.72 0.38 -0.90
C VAL A 325 13.70 -0.67 -0.37
N PRO A 326 13.95 -1.75 -1.13
CA PRO A 326 14.91 -2.78 -0.71
C PRO A 326 16.34 -2.26 -0.87
N GLU A 327 17.20 -2.62 0.08
CA GLU A 327 18.67 -2.43 0.03
C GLU A 327 19.11 -1.10 -0.61
N SER A 328 18.53 -0.01 -0.13
CA SER A 328 18.92 1.30 -0.65
C SER A 328 20.41 1.55 -0.41
N GLY A 329 21.14 1.86 -1.49
CA GLY A 329 22.45 2.51 -1.41
C GLY A 329 22.35 3.87 -0.72
N SER A 330 23.39 4.71 -0.83
CA SER A 330 23.39 6.01 -0.15
C SER A 330 22.10 6.80 -0.42
N LEU A 331 21.36 7.11 0.65
CA LEU A 331 20.11 7.88 0.58
C LEU A 331 20.38 9.39 0.37
N ASN A 332 21.65 9.79 0.28
CA ASN A 332 22.05 11.18 0.10
C ASN A 332 21.47 11.76 -1.20
N GLY A 333 20.82 12.93 -1.09
CA GLY A 333 20.22 13.63 -2.22
C GLY A 333 18.81 13.11 -2.62
N MET A 334 18.28 12.09 -1.95
CA MET A 334 16.96 11.52 -2.25
C MET A 334 15.81 12.15 -1.44
N ASP A 335 16.09 13.11 -0.57
CA ASP A 335 15.14 13.75 0.34
C ASP A 335 13.83 14.20 -0.32
N ARG A 336 13.91 14.79 -1.52
CA ARG A 336 12.71 15.24 -2.26
C ARG A 336 11.78 14.09 -2.61
N ILE A 337 12.34 12.97 -3.08
CA ILE A 337 11.61 11.79 -3.51
C ILE A 337 11.03 11.09 -2.29
N LEU A 338 11.86 10.89 -1.26
CA LEU A 338 11.44 10.30 0.01
C LEU A 338 10.32 11.10 0.65
N LYS A 339 10.36 12.44 0.59
CA LYS A 339 9.27 13.31 1.05
C LYS A 339 7.98 13.04 0.28
N ILE A 340 8.02 13.02 -1.05
CA ILE A 340 6.83 12.71 -1.86
C ILE A 340 6.28 11.32 -1.49
N LEU A 341 7.16 10.32 -1.46
CA LEU A 341 6.80 8.94 -1.12
C LEU A 341 6.32 8.78 0.32
N ALA A 342 6.74 9.62 1.27
CA ALA A 342 6.34 9.53 2.67
C ALA A 342 5.10 10.37 3.00
N THR A 343 4.80 11.44 2.25
CA THR A 343 3.78 12.42 2.65
C THR A 343 2.60 12.57 1.70
N ASN A 344 2.80 12.37 0.39
CA ASN A 344 1.75 12.71 -0.57
C ASN A 344 0.79 11.54 -0.75
N PRO A 345 -0.54 11.76 -0.65
CA PRO A 345 -1.53 10.72 -0.92
C PRO A 345 -1.74 10.49 -2.42
N THR A 346 -1.39 11.47 -3.26
CA THR A 346 -1.48 11.41 -4.72
C THR A 346 -0.25 12.02 -5.38
N HIS A 347 0.03 11.59 -6.61
CA HIS A 347 1.11 12.14 -7.43
C HIS A 347 0.71 12.15 -8.90
N LYS A 348 1.14 13.16 -9.66
CA LYS A 348 0.94 13.18 -11.11
C LYS A 348 2.01 12.35 -11.78
N ALA A 349 1.60 11.38 -12.59
CA ALA A 349 2.51 10.50 -13.31
C ALA A 349 1.97 10.18 -14.71
N ARG A 350 2.82 9.65 -15.59
CA ARG A 350 2.43 9.25 -16.94
C ARG A 350 2.81 7.79 -17.18
N PRO A 351 1.84 6.85 -17.27
CA PRO A 351 2.13 5.46 -17.63
C PRO A 351 2.64 5.38 -19.07
N GLN A 352 3.30 4.26 -19.41
CA GLN A 352 3.94 4.09 -20.71
C GLN A 352 2.95 4.28 -21.87
N GLY A 353 3.22 5.29 -22.69
CA GLY A 353 2.38 5.68 -23.81
C GLY A 353 0.95 6.12 -23.42
N GLY A 354 0.70 6.49 -22.17
CA GLY A 354 -0.58 7.00 -21.67
C GLY A 354 -0.57 8.52 -21.45
N ASN A 355 -1.72 9.06 -21.02
CA ASN A 355 -1.82 10.46 -20.60
C ASN A 355 -1.37 10.62 -19.14
N PRO A 356 -0.99 11.84 -18.73
CA PRO A 356 -0.83 12.15 -17.31
C PRO A 356 -2.11 11.81 -16.53
N ILE A 357 -1.96 11.11 -15.41
CA ILE A 357 -3.02 10.74 -14.48
C ILE A 357 -2.58 11.05 -13.05
N ASP A 358 -3.54 11.24 -12.15
CA ASP A 358 -3.28 11.29 -10.71
C ASP A 358 -3.26 9.86 -10.18
N ILE A 359 -2.10 9.40 -9.72
CA ILE A 359 -1.95 8.08 -9.11
C ILE A 359 -2.20 8.14 -7.60
N ASN A 360 -2.71 7.04 -7.06
CA ASN A 360 -2.87 6.81 -5.64
C ASN A 360 -1.52 6.40 -5.02
N LEU A 361 -0.97 7.27 -4.18
CA LEU A 361 0.29 7.11 -3.46
C LEU A 361 0.07 7.02 -1.93
N SER A 362 -1.09 6.53 -1.49
CA SER A 362 -1.45 6.46 -0.06
C SER A 362 -0.71 5.37 0.74
N GLY A 363 0.02 4.46 0.09
CA GLY A 363 0.76 3.39 0.77
C GLY A 363 1.88 3.87 1.68
N VAL A 364 2.15 3.11 2.74
CA VAL A 364 3.21 3.45 3.73
C VAL A 364 4.57 3.07 3.17
N LEU A 365 5.54 3.99 3.28
CA LEU A 365 6.93 3.76 2.87
C LEU A 365 7.68 2.98 3.94
N SER A 366 8.37 1.91 3.51
CA SER A 366 9.29 1.10 4.31
C SER A 366 10.62 1.00 3.59
N ILE A 367 11.67 1.45 4.24
CA ILE A 367 13.04 1.48 3.70
C ILE A 367 13.86 0.42 4.42
N ASP A 368 14.46 -0.46 3.64
CA ASP A 368 15.50 -1.37 4.10
C ASP A 368 16.86 -0.79 3.65
N THR A 369 17.77 -0.56 4.60
CA THR A 369 19.11 -0.05 4.29
C THR A 369 20.18 -0.57 5.25
N ASN A 370 21.37 -0.79 4.72
CA ASN A 370 22.59 -1.04 5.50
C ASN A 370 23.41 0.25 5.68
N GLU A 371 23.08 1.31 4.93
CA GLU A 371 23.87 2.53 4.83
C GLU A 371 23.56 3.53 5.96
N LYS A 372 24.38 4.58 6.05
CA LYS A 372 24.14 5.69 6.98
C LYS A 372 22.80 6.36 6.66
N VAL A 373 21.99 6.58 7.69
CA VAL A 373 20.68 7.21 7.58
C VAL A 373 20.76 8.62 8.13
N CYS A 374 20.74 9.60 7.24
CA CYS A 374 20.70 11.02 7.56
C CYS A 374 19.55 11.66 6.79
N PHE A 375 18.48 12.01 7.50
CA PHE A 375 17.35 12.72 6.93
C PHE A 375 17.39 14.20 7.28
N SER A 376 16.80 15.05 6.44
CA SER A 376 16.46 16.39 6.88
C SER A 376 15.52 16.37 8.09
N SER A 377 15.56 17.42 8.92
CA SER A 377 14.74 17.55 10.13
C SER A 377 13.23 17.36 9.89
N GLN A 378 12.74 17.72 8.71
CA GLN A 378 11.34 17.51 8.33
C GLN A 378 10.99 16.02 8.16
N LEU A 379 11.89 15.24 7.55
CA LEU A 379 11.72 13.80 7.36
C LEU A 379 11.99 13.04 8.66
N GLU A 380 13.00 13.45 9.44
CA GLU A 380 13.34 12.83 10.73
C GLU A 380 12.13 12.81 11.68
N SER A 381 11.32 13.88 11.71
CA SER A 381 10.09 13.92 12.53
C SER A 381 9.01 12.89 12.18
N ARG A 382 9.10 12.28 10.99
CA ARG A 382 8.14 11.27 10.48
C ARG A 382 8.76 9.87 10.40
N ALA A 383 10.08 9.78 10.43
CA ALA A 383 10.80 8.52 10.38
C ALA A 383 10.58 7.73 11.66
N VAL A 384 10.20 6.46 11.49
CA VAL A 384 10.14 5.48 12.57
C VAL A 384 11.27 4.49 12.35
N ASN A 385 12.28 4.58 13.20
CA ASN A 385 13.47 3.76 13.11
C ASN A 385 13.23 2.40 13.79
N ILE A 386 13.70 1.35 13.14
CA ILE A 386 13.73 -0.03 13.62
C ILE A 386 15.18 -0.50 13.47
N ALA A 387 15.87 -0.65 14.59
CA ALA A 387 17.22 -1.21 14.62
C ALA A 387 17.15 -2.72 14.83
N PHE A 388 17.84 -3.47 13.99
CA PHE A 388 17.99 -4.92 14.11
C PHE A 388 19.30 -5.23 14.82
N HIS A 389 19.34 -6.35 15.54
CA HIS A 389 20.58 -6.88 16.09
C HIS A 389 21.58 -7.14 14.96
N ASP A 390 22.78 -6.60 15.15
CA ASP A 390 23.88 -6.87 14.27
C ASP A 390 24.39 -8.30 14.49
N ARG A 391 24.96 -8.86 13.43
CA ARG A 391 25.55 -10.18 13.48
C ARG A 391 26.71 -10.21 14.50
N PRO A 392 26.77 -11.20 15.41
CA PRO A 392 27.91 -11.35 16.31
C PRO A 392 29.24 -11.43 15.56
N LYS A 393 30.28 -10.77 16.08
CA LYS A 393 31.63 -10.84 15.50
C LYS A 393 32.12 -12.31 15.50
N GLY A 394 32.69 -12.76 14.38
CA GLY A 394 33.25 -14.10 14.23
C GLY A 394 32.26 -15.22 13.86
N GLU A 395 30.95 -14.97 13.91
CA GLU A 395 29.96 -15.95 13.45
C GLU A 395 30.15 -16.22 11.95
N ASN A 396 30.02 -17.47 11.49
CA ASN A 396 30.15 -17.85 10.07
C ASN A 396 28.78 -18.04 9.38
N THR A 397 28.76 -18.08 8.04
CA THR A 397 27.50 -18.05 7.28
C THR A 397 26.59 -19.22 7.64
N LYS A 398 27.16 -20.41 7.89
CA LYS A 398 26.42 -21.62 8.20
C LYS A 398 25.78 -21.55 9.59
N GLU A 399 26.48 -20.99 10.56
CA GLU A 399 25.94 -20.74 11.91
C GLU A 399 24.74 -19.79 11.85
N ARG A 400 24.84 -18.72 11.04
CA ARG A 400 23.71 -17.80 10.83
C ARG A 400 22.53 -18.48 10.14
N GLU A 401 22.81 -19.28 9.11
CA GLU A 401 21.76 -20.04 8.40
C GLU A 401 21.06 -21.02 9.34
N ALA A 402 21.81 -21.75 10.18
CA ALA A 402 21.25 -22.66 11.18
C ALA A 402 20.38 -21.93 12.22
N LEU A 403 20.79 -20.73 12.65
CA LEU A 403 20.00 -19.88 13.55
C LEU A 403 18.66 -19.47 12.93
N PHE A 404 18.67 -19.08 11.65
CA PHE A 404 17.43 -18.73 10.95
C PHE A 404 16.66 -19.94 10.42
N GLU A 405 17.21 -21.14 10.57
CA GLU A 405 16.69 -22.35 9.96
C GLU A 405 15.28 -22.75 10.43
N PRO A 406 14.89 -22.49 11.69
CA PRO A 406 13.50 -22.72 12.11
C PRO A 406 12.53 -21.74 11.42
N TYR A 407 12.90 -20.45 11.36
CA TYR A 407 12.00 -19.41 10.88
C TYR A 407 11.69 -19.53 9.38
N TRP A 408 12.69 -19.69 8.52
CA TRP A 408 12.44 -19.83 7.08
C TRP A 408 11.67 -21.12 6.73
N LYS A 409 11.78 -22.22 7.51
CA LYS A 409 11.10 -23.49 7.24
C LYS A 409 9.60 -23.37 7.49
N ASP A 410 9.21 -22.71 8.58
CA ASP A 410 7.82 -22.57 8.97
C ASP A 410 7.15 -21.34 8.35
N PHE A 411 7.91 -20.27 8.07
CA PHE A 411 7.34 -19.06 7.47
C PHE A 411 7.31 -19.05 5.95
N THR A 412 8.00 -19.97 5.28
CA THR A 412 8.08 -19.97 3.81
C THR A 412 7.72 -21.30 3.18
N THR A 413 7.42 -21.24 1.89
CA THR A 413 7.22 -22.40 1.03
C THR A 413 7.93 -22.18 -0.29
N SER A 414 8.16 -23.25 -1.05
CA SER A 414 8.78 -23.15 -2.37
C SER A 414 7.86 -22.42 -3.35
N ASP A 415 8.42 -21.46 -4.10
CA ASP A 415 7.71 -20.82 -5.20
C ASP A 415 7.60 -21.81 -6.39
N PRO A 416 6.38 -22.14 -6.87
CA PRO A 416 6.23 -23.00 -8.05
C PRO A 416 6.89 -22.46 -9.32
N LYS A 417 7.22 -21.16 -9.36
CA LYS A 417 7.76 -20.46 -10.54
C LYS A 417 9.24 -20.12 -10.44
N SER A 418 9.89 -20.38 -9.31
CA SER A 418 11.31 -20.09 -9.13
C SER A 418 11.95 -21.03 -8.11
N SER A 419 13.28 -21.01 -8.01
CA SER A 419 13.99 -21.75 -6.96
C SER A 419 13.95 -21.03 -5.60
N ASN A 420 13.18 -19.95 -5.46
CA ASN A 420 13.16 -19.12 -4.27
C ASN A 420 12.08 -19.58 -3.29
N LEU A 421 12.32 -19.31 -2.01
CA LEU A 421 11.31 -19.43 -0.97
C LEU A 421 10.46 -18.16 -0.93
N ILE A 422 9.16 -18.31 -0.70
CA ILE A 422 8.22 -17.20 -0.55
C ILE A 422 7.46 -17.32 0.78
N PRO A 423 7.13 -16.21 1.44
CA PRO A 423 6.34 -16.24 2.67
C PRO A 423 4.96 -16.91 2.49
N THR A 424 4.55 -17.71 3.46
CA THR A 424 3.21 -18.30 3.53
C THR A 424 2.18 -17.27 3.99
N GLU A 425 0.92 -17.44 3.59
CA GLU A 425 -0.15 -16.56 4.08
C GLU A 425 -0.35 -16.70 5.59
N ALA A 426 -0.23 -17.92 6.13
CA ALA A 426 -0.36 -18.19 7.56
C ALA A 426 0.69 -17.41 8.37
N ALA A 427 1.95 -17.40 7.93
CA ALA A 427 2.99 -16.62 8.59
C ALA A 427 2.71 -15.11 8.53
N SER A 428 2.36 -14.60 7.35
CA SER A 428 2.01 -13.18 7.17
C SER A 428 0.83 -12.77 8.07
N VAL A 429 -0.23 -13.58 8.14
CA VAL A 429 -1.40 -13.31 9.00
C VAL A 429 -1.05 -13.48 10.48
N ALA A 430 -0.18 -14.42 10.87
CA ALA A 430 0.33 -14.54 12.23
C ALA A 430 1.08 -13.26 12.68
N PHE A 431 1.92 -12.68 11.81
CA PHE A 431 2.56 -11.38 12.07
C PHE A 431 1.53 -10.25 12.27
N LEU A 432 0.44 -10.26 11.51
CA LEU A 432 -0.65 -9.31 11.68
C LEU A 432 -1.41 -9.51 12.99
N ILE A 433 -1.74 -10.76 13.36
CA ILE A 433 -2.40 -11.08 14.64
C ILE A 433 -1.51 -10.66 15.81
N HIS A 434 -0.21 -10.99 15.77
CA HIS A 434 0.75 -10.55 16.78
C HIS A 434 0.72 -9.02 16.94
N SER A 435 0.80 -8.30 15.83
CA SER A 435 0.73 -6.84 15.79
C SER A 435 -0.59 -6.28 16.32
N PHE A 436 -1.72 -6.91 15.98
CA PHE A 436 -3.05 -6.52 16.45
C PHE A 436 -3.20 -6.72 17.96
N LEU A 437 -2.80 -7.88 18.50
CA LEU A 437 -2.86 -8.18 19.93
C LEU A 437 -1.93 -7.25 20.72
N TYR A 438 -0.76 -6.93 20.16
CA TYR A 438 0.14 -5.94 20.74
C TYR A 438 -0.50 -4.54 20.77
N TRP A 439 -1.11 -4.11 19.67
CA TRP A 439 -1.84 -2.84 19.60
C TRP A 439 -3.00 -2.78 20.60
N GLN A 440 -3.71 -3.89 20.81
CA GLN A 440 -4.72 -4.01 21.86
C GLN A 440 -4.11 -3.82 23.25
N SER A 441 -2.95 -4.41 23.53
CA SER A 441 -2.22 -4.21 24.80
C SER A 441 -1.78 -2.75 25.02
N GLU A 442 -1.53 -2.02 23.93
CA GLU A 442 -1.21 -0.59 23.90
C GLU A 442 -2.49 0.28 23.89
N ASN A 443 -3.64 -0.27 24.30
CA ASN A 443 -4.95 0.40 24.32
C ASN A 443 -5.37 0.98 22.97
N PHE A 444 -5.02 0.29 21.90
CA PHE A 444 -5.27 0.68 20.52
C PHE A 444 -4.68 2.05 20.15
N LYS A 445 -3.52 2.42 20.74
CA LYS A 445 -2.77 3.63 20.40
C LYS A 445 -1.52 3.29 19.62
N ILE A 446 -1.15 4.16 18.68
CA ILE A 446 0.08 4.04 17.89
C ILE A 446 1.01 5.16 18.33
N ASN A 447 1.97 4.81 19.19
CA ASN A 447 2.94 5.75 19.75
C ASN A 447 4.34 5.23 19.49
N PHE A 448 4.87 5.50 18.30
CA PHE A 448 6.24 5.08 17.97
C PHE A 448 7.26 5.70 18.92
N ARG A 449 8.24 4.88 19.29
CA ARG A 449 9.30 5.26 20.22
C ARG A 449 10.52 5.74 19.46
N ARG A 450 11.28 6.60 20.11
CA ARG A 450 12.53 7.10 19.55
C ARG A 450 13.58 5.99 19.56
N VAL A 451 14.12 5.70 18.39
CA VAL A 451 15.15 4.69 18.19
C VAL A 451 16.33 5.33 17.48
N GLU A 452 17.51 5.18 18.07
CA GLU A 452 18.76 5.68 17.51
C GLU A 452 19.48 4.54 16.78
N MET A 453 19.77 4.75 15.49
CA MET A 453 20.39 3.73 14.66
C MET A 453 21.92 3.77 14.78
N ASN A 454 22.59 2.62 14.67
CA ASN A 454 24.03 2.60 14.59
C ASN A 454 24.50 3.12 13.22
N ASN A 455 25.09 4.31 13.16
CA ASN A 455 25.60 4.91 11.94
C ASN A 455 27.11 4.72 11.74
N PHE A 456 27.79 4.06 12.66
CA PHE A 456 29.25 3.92 12.68
C PHE A 456 29.62 2.43 12.56
N ARG A 457 30.49 2.10 11.62
CA ARG A 457 30.95 0.74 11.29
C ARG A 457 32.37 0.48 11.77
N SER A 458 33.25 1.47 11.72
CA SER A 458 34.64 1.35 12.17
C SER A 458 35.18 2.67 12.75
N THR A 459 36.42 2.63 13.26
CA THR A 459 37.17 3.82 13.69
C THR A 459 37.27 4.86 12.58
N GLY A 460 37.36 4.44 11.31
CA GLY A 460 37.42 5.32 10.13
C GLY A 460 36.14 6.11 9.83
N ASP A 461 35.01 5.76 10.45
CA ASP A 461 33.77 6.56 10.33
C ASP A 461 33.75 7.77 11.27
N PHE A 462 34.72 7.86 12.18
CA PHE A 462 34.87 8.98 13.10
C PHE A 462 35.97 9.93 12.62
N GLY A 463 35.62 11.20 12.46
CA GLY A 463 36.60 12.26 12.23
C GLY A 463 37.58 12.38 13.41
N GLU A 464 38.73 13.00 13.18
CA GLU A 464 39.75 13.21 14.22
C GLU A 464 39.18 14.01 15.41
N SER A 465 38.39 15.05 15.13
CA SER A 465 37.72 15.83 16.17
C SER A 465 36.65 15.04 16.93
N GLN A 466 35.93 14.12 16.27
CA GLN A 466 34.96 13.24 16.94
C GLN A 466 35.68 12.26 17.86
N SER A 467 36.74 11.62 17.37
CA SER A 467 37.56 10.67 18.14
C SER A 467 38.16 11.33 19.38
N TYR A 468 38.68 12.56 19.26
CA TYR A 468 39.17 13.34 20.40
C TYR A 468 38.10 13.53 21.49
N LEU A 469 36.88 13.90 21.07
CA LEU A 469 35.77 14.15 21.99
C LEU A 469 35.27 12.86 22.68
N LEU A 470 35.24 11.75 21.95
CA LEU A 470 34.83 10.44 22.45
C LEU A 470 35.88 9.89 23.42
N GLU A 471 37.17 10.02 23.12
CA GLU A 471 38.26 9.63 24.02
C GLU A 471 38.24 10.46 25.30
N HIS A 472 38.06 11.78 25.20
CA HIS A 472 37.89 12.63 26.38
C HIS A 472 36.70 12.19 27.24
N GLN A 473 35.57 11.81 26.63
CA GLN A 473 34.41 11.31 27.38
C GLN A 473 34.70 9.98 28.06
N ARG A 474 35.38 9.05 27.38
CA ARG A 474 35.77 7.75 27.94
C ARG A 474 36.71 7.91 29.13
N THR A 475 37.72 8.78 29.00
CA THR A 475 38.75 8.98 30.02
C THR A 475 38.27 9.76 31.24
N THR A 476 37.43 10.79 31.03
CA THR A 476 37.01 11.69 32.12
C THR A 476 35.61 11.38 32.68
N GLY A 477 34.78 10.65 31.94
CA GLY A 477 33.36 10.44 32.26
C GLY A 477 32.50 11.71 32.14
N LEU A 478 33.05 12.83 31.68
CA LEU A 478 32.33 14.10 31.60
C LEU A 478 31.38 14.14 30.39
N THR A 479 30.22 14.76 30.59
CA THR A 479 29.22 14.98 29.52
C THR A 479 29.52 16.20 28.63
N TYR A 480 30.71 16.77 28.77
CA TYR A 480 31.19 17.91 27.99
C TYR A 480 32.70 17.87 27.81
N THR A 481 33.18 18.51 26.75
CA THR A 481 34.60 18.77 26.51
C THR A 481 34.78 20.26 26.28
N LEU A 482 35.63 20.89 27.10
CA LEU A 482 35.96 22.31 26.95
C LEU A 482 36.76 22.52 25.66
N VAL A 483 36.53 23.64 24.98
CA VAL A 483 37.30 24.01 23.79
C VAL A 483 38.67 24.48 24.24
N ASN A 484 39.70 23.69 23.94
CA ASN A 484 41.10 24.02 24.17
C ASN A 484 41.81 24.30 22.83
N PRO A 485 43.08 24.77 22.84
CA PRO A 485 43.82 25.05 21.61
C PRO A 485 43.95 23.83 20.69
N GLU A 486 44.21 22.66 21.25
CA GLU A 486 44.36 21.39 20.51
C GLU A 486 43.09 21.01 19.74
N LEU A 487 41.94 20.91 20.41
CA LEU A 487 40.65 20.65 19.77
C LEU A 487 40.30 21.73 18.73
N SER A 488 40.70 22.99 18.98
CA SER A 488 40.48 24.07 18.03
C SER A 488 41.32 23.92 16.77
N GLU A 489 42.56 23.42 16.89
CA GLU A 489 43.46 23.13 15.78
C GLU A 489 42.92 21.95 14.96
N ILE A 490 42.59 20.83 15.60
CA ILE A 490 42.00 19.64 14.94
C ILE A 490 40.75 20.05 14.15
N MET A 491 39.81 20.76 14.78
CA MET A 491 38.59 21.22 14.10
C MET A 491 38.85 22.21 12.96
N THR A 492 39.94 22.99 13.03
CA THR A 492 40.31 23.93 11.96
C THR A 492 40.94 23.19 10.79
N LEU A 493 41.74 22.15 11.04
CA LEU A 493 42.28 21.27 10.00
C LEU A 493 41.16 20.50 9.30
N GLU A 494 40.20 19.96 10.04
CA GLU A 494 39.13 19.11 9.51
C GLU A 494 38.06 19.90 8.75
N PHE A 495 37.59 21.04 9.29
CA PHE A 495 36.45 21.78 8.73
C PHE A 495 36.79 23.17 8.18
N GLY A 496 38.00 23.68 8.44
CA GLY A 496 38.39 25.05 8.11
C GLY A 496 37.39 26.08 8.63
N ARG A 497 36.85 26.91 7.73
CA ARG A 497 35.86 27.95 8.05
C ARG A 497 34.40 27.46 7.99
N ASN A 498 34.16 26.20 7.63
CA ASN A 498 32.80 25.69 7.43
C ASN A 498 32.14 25.31 8.76
N LYS A 499 31.50 26.30 9.38
CA LYS A 499 30.78 26.13 10.66
C LYS A 499 29.60 25.17 10.57
N HIS A 500 28.96 25.07 9.40
CA HIS A 500 27.82 24.17 9.20
C HIS A 500 28.27 22.72 9.26
N ALA A 501 29.23 22.34 8.43
CA ALA A 501 29.80 20.98 8.39
C ALA A 501 30.33 20.54 9.77
N ARG A 502 31.01 21.45 10.48
CA ARG A 502 31.48 21.18 11.85
C ARG A 502 30.33 20.89 12.81
N THR A 503 29.27 21.69 12.77
CA THR A 503 28.13 21.52 13.69
C THR A 503 27.35 20.26 13.37
N GLU A 504 27.20 19.96 12.09
CA GLU A 504 26.59 18.73 11.57
C GLU A 504 27.38 17.49 11.98
N SER A 505 28.70 17.47 11.76
CA SER A 505 29.56 16.36 12.19
C SER A 505 29.49 16.12 13.71
N MET A 506 29.52 17.17 14.54
CA MET A 506 29.42 16.99 15.99
C MET A 506 28.03 16.54 16.46
N SER A 507 26.97 16.91 15.74
CA SER A 507 25.60 16.48 16.08
C SER A 507 25.38 15.00 15.81
N GLU A 508 26.12 14.39 14.88
CA GLU A 508 26.09 12.94 14.62
C GLU A 508 26.49 12.11 15.85
N ILE A 509 27.42 12.61 16.66
CA ILE A 509 27.81 12.00 17.94
C ILE A 509 27.04 12.58 19.14
N GLY A 510 25.92 13.24 18.88
CA GLY A 510 25.01 13.77 19.90
C GLY A 510 25.50 15.03 20.62
N ARG A 511 26.45 15.78 20.03
CA ARG A 511 27.07 16.94 20.67
C ARG A 511 26.67 18.28 20.04
N SER A 512 26.65 19.30 20.88
CA SER A 512 26.34 20.67 20.49
C SER A 512 27.33 21.68 21.08
N TYR A 513 27.53 22.77 20.36
CA TYR A 513 28.45 23.83 20.78
C TYR A 513 27.73 24.86 21.64
N LYS A 514 27.99 24.87 22.95
CA LYS A 514 27.29 25.75 23.90
C LYS A 514 28.25 26.30 24.98
N PRO A 515 27.94 27.48 25.56
CA PRO A 515 28.59 27.92 26.79
C PRO A 515 28.30 26.93 27.93
N LYS A 516 29.34 26.48 28.64
CA LYS A 516 29.25 25.58 29.77
C LYS A 516 29.87 26.21 31.01
N LYS A 517 29.13 26.18 32.12
CA LYS A 517 29.64 26.51 33.45
C LYS A 517 30.36 25.30 34.03
N TRP A 518 31.57 25.49 34.57
CA TRP A 518 32.40 24.45 35.17
C TRP A 518 33.22 25.02 36.32
N ARG A 519 33.79 24.16 37.16
CA ARG A 519 34.68 24.56 38.26
C ARG A 519 36.11 24.14 37.95
N ASP A 520 37.06 25.04 38.20
CA ASP A 520 38.48 24.71 38.10
C ASP A 520 38.99 23.92 39.32
N SER A 521 40.27 23.55 39.31
CA SER A 521 40.95 22.83 40.39
C SER A 521 40.97 23.58 41.71
N GLU A 522 40.75 24.90 41.69
CA GLU A 522 40.69 25.78 42.86
C GLU A 522 39.23 26.00 43.34
N GLY A 523 38.26 25.43 42.63
CA GLY A 523 36.83 25.48 42.96
C GLY A 523 36.11 26.73 42.45
N ASN A 524 36.78 27.59 41.69
CA ASN A 524 36.20 28.82 41.12
C ASN A 524 35.28 28.50 39.94
N PHE A 525 34.20 29.28 39.80
CA PHE A 525 33.26 29.13 38.69
C PHE A 525 33.75 29.82 37.44
N ASN A 526 33.88 29.05 36.36
CA ASN A 526 34.26 29.52 35.04
C ASN A 526 33.16 29.23 34.02
N VAL A 527 33.10 30.05 32.96
CA VAL A 527 32.23 29.83 31.81
C VAL A 527 33.08 29.79 30.56
N SER A 528 33.06 28.66 29.86
CA SER A 528 33.84 28.47 28.65
C SER A 528 32.99 27.83 27.56
N LYS A 529 33.40 27.99 26.30
CA LYS A 529 32.73 27.29 25.21
C LYS A 529 33.11 25.80 25.26
N ALA A 530 32.12 24.94 25.05
CA ALA A 530 32.29 23.50 25.15
C ALA A 530 31.44 22.79 24.10
N TRP A 531 31.86 21.58 23.76
CA TRP A 531 31.01 20.59 23.10
C TRP A 531 30.33 19.76 24.18
N VAL A 532 29.01 19.90 24.29
CA VAL A 532 28.20 19.28 25.34
C VAL A 532 27.32 18.21 24.72
N ILE A 533 27.14 17.09 25.39
CA ILE A 533 26.15 16.08 25.02
C ILE A 533 24.76 16.73 25.14
N GLU A 534 24.11 16.93 23.99
CA GLU A 534 22.72 17.38 23.92
C GLU A 534 21.77 16.20 23.70
N ASP A 535 22.25 15.17 23.02
CA ASP A 535 21.48 13.98 22.72
C ASP A 535 22.16 12.75 23.33
N ALA A 536 21.69 12.35 24.51
CA ALA A 536 22.29 11.28 25.28
C ALA A 536 22.25 9.92 24.54
N LEU A 537 21.19 9.64 23.79
CA LEU A 537 21.05 8.39 23.03
C LEU A 537 22.06 8.32 21.89
N LYS A 538 22.18 9.39 21.09
CA LYS A 538 23.21 9.50 20.04
C LYS A 538 24.62 9.38 20.60
N ALA A 539 24.91 10.12 21.68
CA ALA A 539 26.22 10.09 22.30
C ALA A 539 26.56 8.70 22.88
N GLN A 540 25.59 8.00 23.48
CA GLN A 540 25.78 6.65 23.99
C GLN A 540 26.03 5.64 22.86
N LYS A 541 25.28 5.71 21.76
CA LYS A 541 25.49 4.81 20.62
C LYS A 541 26.84 5.08 19.95
N ALA A 542 27.21 6.34 19.77
CA ALA A 542 28.50 6.74 19.20
C ALA A 542 29.70 6.27 20.02
N ILE A 543 29.69 6.49 21.36
CA ILE A 543 30.80 6.03 22.20
C ILE A 543 30.90 4.51 22.28
N THR A 544 29.76 3.81 22.28
CA THR A 544 29.74 2.33 22.27
C THR A 544 30.36 1.80 20.98
N ALA A 545 29.90 2.29 19.82
CA ALA A 545 30.44 1.89 18.52
C ALA A 545 31.93 2.22 18.37
N TRP A 546 32.38 3.36 18.92
CA TRP A 546 33.79 3.76 18.91
C TRP A 546 34.68 2.88 19.79
N ILE A 547 34.20 2.47 20.97
CA ILE A 547 34.94 1.53 21.83
C ILE A 547 35.01 0.14 21.18
N GLU A 548 33.90 -0.34 20.62
CA GLU A 548 33.84 -1.64 19.94
C GLU A 548 34.70 -1.70 18.69
N SER A 549 34.92 -0.57 18.00
CA SER A 549 35.82 -0.49 16.85
C SER A 549 37.28 -0.51 17.28
N LEU A 550 37.66 0.23 18.33
CA LEU A 550 39.01 0.16 18.90
C LEU A 550 39.38 -1.26 19.34
N MET A 551 38.48 -1.97 20.00
CA MET A 551 38.71 -3.35 20.43
C MET A 551 38.79 -4.36 19.27
N GLY A 552 38.27 -4.00 18.09
CA GLY A 552 38.28 -4.85 16.90
C GLY A 552 39.48 -4.64 15.98
N ASP A 553 40.20 -3.53 16.13
CA ASP A 553 41.41 -3.22 15.35
C ASP A 553 42.69 -3.81 15.98
N ASP A 554 42.58 -4.43 17.17
CA ASP A 554 43.67 -5.08 17.94
C ASP A 554 43.78 -6.62 17.71
N GLU A 555 42.98 -7.20 16.80
CA GLU A 555 43.11 -8.59 16.29
C GLU A 555 43.50 -8.59 14.81
#